data_AF-A0A8T4KM14-F1
#
_entry.id   AF-A0A8T4KM14-F1
#
_cell.length_a   1.000
_cell.length_b   1.000
_cell.length_c   1.000
_cell.angle_alpha   90.00
_cell.angle_beta   90.00
_cell.angle_gamma   90.00
#
_symmetry.space_group_name_H-M   'P 1'
#
loop_
_entity.id
_entity.type
_entity.pdbx_description
1 polymer ?
#
loop_
_entity_poly.entity_id
_entity_poly.type
_entity_poly.pdbx_seq_one_letter_code
_entity_poly.pdbx_strand_id
1 'polypeptide(L)'
;MTGEQTRMLWALVYLVGFAATNFFVQQGFSETFAWAIWIVVILISTWSIGKSWGKKMPDSVMMAWRAATGVFVVLSVAILTGYVQAPMSAILAVYFLTFGAARFATGHEMKMSQATAFGLTNIAFGLLVTSWFPDNYFLAAAILLGIPMLLMNWKMK
;
A
#
# COMPACT_ATOMS: atom_id res chain seq x y z
N MET A 1 18.83 11.20 -3.17
CA MET A 1 17.94 11.25 -1.99
C MET A 1 18.35 10.14 -1.03
N THR A 2 18.33 10.42 0.28
CA THR A 2 18.51 9.39 1.31
C THR A 2 17.26 8.50 1.41
N GLY A 3 17.36 7.30 1.99
CA GLY A 3 16.21 6.41 2.18
C GLY A 3 15.10 7.04 3.03
N GLU A 4 15.44 7.96 3.94
CA GLU A 4 14.50 8.74 4.72
C GLU A 4 13.72 9.74 3.85
N GLN A 5 14.43 10.52 3.01
CA GLN A 5 13.81 11.45 2.06
C GLN A 5 12.87 10.74 1.08
N THR A 6 13.25 9.54 0.61
CA THR A 6 12.39 8.73 -0.26
C THR A 6 11.10 8.31 0.46
N ARG A 7 11.18 7.90 1.74
CA ARG A 7 9.98 7.57 2.53
C ARG A 7 9.11 8.79 2.81
N MET A 8 9.69 9.96 3.11
CA MET A 8 8.92 11.19 3.33
C MET A 8 8.16 11.62 2.07
N LEU A 9 8.81 11.56 0.91
CA LEU A 9 8.18 11.88 -0.36
C LEU A 9 6.97 10.97 -0.62
N TRP A 10 7.15 9.64 -0.50
CA TRP A 10 6.05 8.70 -0.73
C TRP A 10 4.92 8.84 0.29
N ALA A 11 5.26 9.12 1.56
CA ALA A 11 4.25 9.40 2.58
C ALA A 11 3.39 10.61 2.22
N LEU A 12 3.99 11.69 1.73
CA LEU A 12 3.27 12.88 1.26
C LEU A 12 2.45 12.59 0.00
N VAL A 13 3.01 11.86 -0.97
CA VAL A 13 2.29 11.44 -2.17
C VAL A 13 1.05 10.63 -1.80
N TYR A 14 1.16 9.70 -0.84
CA TYR A 14 0.01 8.95 -0.36
C TYR A 14 -0.99 9.80 0.40
N LEU A 15 -0.55 10.66 1.32
CA LEU A 15 -1.47 11.52 2.07
C LEU A 15 -2.26 12.44 1.16
N VAL A 16 -1.55 13.26 0.38
CA VAL A 16 -2.16 14.29 -0.46
C VAL A 16 -2.84 13.66 -1.66
N GLY A 17 -2.19 12.70 -2.32
CA GLY A 17 -2.72 12.07 -3.51
C GLY A 17 -4.02 11.32 -3.23
N PHE A 18 -4.06 10.45 -2.21
CA PHE A 18 -5.26 9.69 -1.93
C PHE A 18 -6.37 10.57 -1.36
N ALA A 19 -6.07 11.57 -0.53
CA ALA A 19 -7.07 12.54 -0.07
C ALA A 19 -7.67 13.35 -1.24
N ALA A 20 -6.82 13.82 -2.17
CA ALA A 20 -7.29 14.50 -3.37
C ALA A 20 -8.13 13.56 -4.26
N THR A 21 -7.70 12.31 -4.42
CA THR A 21 -8.44 11.30 -5.18
C THR A 21 -9.83 11.08 -4.58
N ASN A 22 -9.94 10.96 -3.25
CA ASN A 22 -11.21 10.83 -2.54
C ASN A 22 -12.14 12.01 -2.86
N PHE A 23 -11.61 13.24 -2.78
CA PHE A 23 -12.36 14.45 -3.09
C PHE A 23 -12.88 14.48 -4.54
N PHE A 24 -12.04 14.16 -5.52
CA PHE A 24 -12.46 14.17 -6.93
C PHE A 24 -13.45 13.04 -7.26
N VAL A 25 -13.25 11.85 -6.71
CA VAL A 25 -14.20 10.74 -6.86
C VAL A 25 -15.58 11.12 -6.31
N GLN A 26 -15.62 11.80 -5.15
CA GLN A 26 -16.87 12.32 -4.58
C GLN A 26 -17.56 13.39 -5.45
N GLN A 27 -16.82 14.04 -6.36
CA GLN A 27 -17.38 14.95 -7.36
C GLN A 27 -17.81 14.24 -8.67
N GLY A 28 -17.77 12.91 -8.71
CA GLY A 28 -18.21 12.11 -9.87
C GLY A 28 -17.09 11.71 -10.83
N PHE A 29 -15.81 11.91 -10.47
CA PHE A 29 -14.71 11.34 -11.27
C PHE A 29 -14.68 9.82 -11.19
N SER A 30 -14.23 9.18 -12.28
CA SER A 30 -14.18 7.72 -12.40
C SER A 30 -13.22 7.08 -11.39
N GLU A 31 -13.77 6.23 -10.51
CA GLU A 31 -12.99 5.40 -9.58
C GLU A 31 -12.04 4.44 -10.31
N THR A 32 -12.48 3.86 -11.42
CA THR A 32 -11.67 2.96 -12.25
C THR A 32 -10.42 3.67 -12.77
N PHE A 33 -10.56 4.90 -13.26
CA PHE A 33 -9.44 5.70 -13.74
C PHE A 33 -8.48 6.07 -12.61
N ALA A 34 -9.04 6.49 -11.46
CA ALA A 34 -8.25 6.78 -10.27
C ALA A 34 -7.40 5.57 -9.83
N TRP A 35 -8.01 4.38 -9.79
CA TRP A 35 -7.30 3.16 -9.43
C TRP A 35 -6.24 2.74 -10.44
N ALA A 36 -6.49 2.91 -11.74
CA ALA A 36 -5.48 2.65 -12.77
C ALA A 36 -4.21 3.49 -12.53
N ILE A 37 -4.36 4.76 -12.17
CA ILE A 37 -3.24 5.63 -11.78
C ILE A 37 -2.58 5.10 -10.51
N TRP A 38 -3.36 4.79 -9.47
CA TRP A 38 -2.82 4.35 -8.18
C TRP A 38 -2.05 3.04 -8.25
N ILE A 39 -2.45 2.08 -9.08
CA ILE A 39 -1.69 0.85 -9.29
C ILE A 39 -0.28 1.19 -9.80
N VAL A 40 -0.17 2.08 -10.78
CA VAL A 40 1.13 2.52 -11.31
C VAL A 40 1.94 3.25 -10.23
N VAL A 41 1.33 4.18 -9.50
CA VAL A 41 2.00 4.92 -8.41
C VAL A 41 2.51 3.98 -7.32
N ILE A 42 1.70 3.01 -6.90
CA ILE A 42 2.06 2.00 -5.90
C ILE A 42 3.22 1.14 -6.41
N LEU A 43 3.22 0.73 -7.69
CA LEU A 43 4.32 -0.04 -8.27
C LEU A 43 5.63 0.74 -8.27
N ILE A 44 5.60 2.00 -8.69
CA ILE A 44 6.78 2.88 -8.70
C ILE A 44 7.29 3.06 -7.28
N SER A 45 6.40 3.30 -6.31
CA SER A 45 6.79 3.45 -4.91
C SER A 45 7.44 2.18 -4.35
N THR A 46 6.88 1.01 -4.70
CA THR A 46 7.33 -0.28 -4.21
C THR A 46 8.73 -0.57 -4.72
N TRP A 47 8.96 -0.31 -6.00
CA TRP A 47 10.28 -0.43 -6.60
C TRP A 47 11.28 0.59 -6.02
N SER A 48 10.86 1.84 -5.85
CA SER A 48 11.69 2.93 -5.28
C SER A 48 12.13 2.62 -3.85
N ILE A 49 11.20 2.16 -3.00
CA ILE A 49 11.50 1.76 -1.62
C ILE A 49 12.37 0.50 -1.64
N GLY A 50 12.01 -0.53 -2.41
CA GLY A 50 12.81 -1.77 -2.52
C GLY A 50 14.27 -1.51 -2.92
N LYS A 51 14.50 -0.61 -3.89
CA LYS A 51 15.85 -0.19 -4.31
C LYS A 51 16.65 0.44 -3.17
N SER A 52 16.00 1.22 -2.30
CA SER A 52 16.67 1.82 -1.13
C SER A 52 17.07 0.79 -0.06
N TRP A 53 16.51 -0.43 -0.09
CA TRP A 53 16.84 -1.54 0.81
C TRP A 53 17.74 -2.60 0.15
N GLY A 54 18.02 -2.49 -1.14
CA GLY A 54 18.39 -3.59 -2.04
C GLY A 54 19.67 -4.39 -1.78
N LYS A 55 20.51 -4.06 -0.79
CA LYS A 55 21.65 -4.90 -0.36
C LYS A 55 21.49 -5.48 1.05
N LYS A 56 20.40 -5.16 1.76
CA LYS A 56 20.18 -5.51 3.17
C LYS A 56 19.01 -6.48 3.38
N MET A 57 18.25 -6.81 2.34
CA MET A 57 17.13 -7.73 2.41
C MET A 57 17.54 -9.15 1.99
N PRO A 58 17.16 -10.19 2.76
CA PRO A 58 17.26 -11.58 2.33
C PRO A 58 16.50 -11.85 1.03
N ASP A 59 16.94 -12.86 0.26
CA ASP A 59 16.31 -13.23 -1.01
C ASP A 59 14.87 -13.74 -0.84
N SER A 60 14.60 -14.49 0.22
CA SER A 60 13.27 -14.91 0.68
C SER A 60 12.31 -13.73 0.86
N VAL A 61 12.77 -12.68 1.54
CA VAL A 61 12.01 -11.43 1.74
C VAL A 61 11.73 -10.75 0.40
N MET A 62 12.73 -10.66 -0.46
CA MET A 62 12.59 -10.06 -1.78
C MET A 62 11.58 -10.83 -2.66
N MET A 63 11.59 -12.16 -2.59
CA MET A 63 10.61 -13.02 -3.27
C MET A 63 9.20 -12.81 -2.74
N ALA A 64 9.02 -12.80 -1.41
CA ALA A 64 7.71 -12.55 -0.80
C ALA A 64 7.14 -11.19 -1.22
N TRP A 65 7.99 -10.16 -1.26
CA TRP A 65 7.59 -8.83 -1.72
C TRP A 65 7.17 -8.84 -3.20
N ARG A 66 7.99 -9.40 -4.09
CA ARG A 66 7.66 -9.48 -5.53
C ARG A 66 6.38 -10.27 -5.78
N ALA A 67 6.19 -11.39 -5.07
CA ALA A 67 4.98 -12.20 -5.16
C ALA A 67 3.76 -11.39 -4.71
N ALA A 68 3.84 -10.69 -3.58
CA ALA A 68 2.77 -9.83 -3.09
C ALA A 68 2.40 -8.72 -4.10
N THR A 69 3.41 -8.05 -4.68
CA THR A 69 3.19 -7.04 -5.72
C THR A 69 2.57 -7.64 -6.98
N GLY A 70 3.01 -8.82 -7.43
CA GLY A 70 2.42 -9.51 -8.58
C GLY A 70 0.96 -9.86 -8.35
N VAL A 71 0.63 -10.44 -7.20
CA VAL A 71 -0.75 -10.78 -6.81
C VAL A 71 -1.62 -9.53 -6.74
N PHE A 72 -1.12 -8.45 -6.14
CA PHE A 72 -1.82 -7.16 -6.10
C PHE A 72 -2.16 -6.67 -7.52
N VAL A 73 -1.19 -6.62 -8.43
CA VAL A 73 -1.42 -6.12 -9.79
C VAL A 73 -2.43 -6.98 -10.53
N VAL A 74 -2.26 -8.30 -10.52
CA VAL A 74 -3.15 -9.23 -11.24
C VAL A 74 -4.60 -9.11 -10.75
N LEU A 75 -4.81 -9.14 -9.43
CA LEU A 75 -6.16 -9.03 -8.88
C LEU A 75 -6.76 -7.64 -9.08
N SER A 76 -5.97 -6.57 -8.99
CA SER A 76 -6.47 -5.21 -9.24
C SER A 76 -6.89 -5.03 -10.69
N VAL A 77 -6.12 -5.56 -11.65
CA VAL A 77 -6.49 -5.56 -13.07
C VAL A 77 -7.75 -6.40 -13.31
N ALA A 78 -7.87 -7.56 -12.67
CA ALA A 78 -9.06 -8.40 -12.79
C ALA A 78 -10.33 -7.69 -12.28
N ILE A 79 -10.22 -6.92 -11.19
CA ILE A 79 -11.32 -6.09 -10.67
C ILE A 79 -11.62 -4.93 -11.63
N LEU A 80 -10.59 -4.19 -12.07
CA LEU A 80 -10.76 -3.04 -12.97
C LEU A 80 -11.36 -3.39 -14.33
N THR A 81 -11.02 -4.56 -14.86
CA THR A 81 -11.55 -5.06 -16.14
C THR A 81 -12.93 -5.72 -16.01
N GLY A 82 -13.44 -5.88 -14.79
CA GLY A 82 -14.72 -6.54 -14.52
C GLY A 82 -14.68 -8.07 -14.63
N TYR A 83 -13.50 -8.68 -14.78
CA TYR A 83 -13.34 -10.14 -14.75
C TYR A 83 -13.70 -10.72 -13.37
N VAL A 84 -13.42 -9.97 -12.31
CA VAL A 84 -13.89 -10.25 -10.94
C VAL A 84 -14.88 -9.16 -10.52
N GLN A 85 -16.12 -9.56 -10.24
CA GLN A 85 -17.14 -8.65 -9.72
C GLN A 85 -16.89 -8.38 -8.23
N ALA A 86 -16.21 -7.27 -7.95
CA ALA A 86 -15.95 -6.80 -6.59
C ALA A 86 -16.03 -5.26 -6.54
N PRO A 87 -16.35 -4.67 -5.37
CA PRO A 87 -16.30 -3.22 -5.22
C PRO A 87 -14.88 -2.70 -5.42
N MET A 88 -14.72 -1.46 -5.91
CA MET A 88 -13.40 -0.85 -6.13
C MET A 88 -12.57 -0.73 -4.84
N SER A 89 -13.22 -0.62 -3.69
CA SER A 89 -12.58 -0.68 -2.36
C SER A 89 -11.83 -2.00 -2.11
N ALA A 90 -12.20 -3.09 -2.82
CA ALA A 90 -11.50 -4.37 -2.74
C ALA A 90 -10.07 -4.30 -3.29
N ILE A 91 -9.77 -3.37 -4.21
CA ILE A 91 -8.39 -3.15 -4.69
C ILE A 91 -7.48 -2.74 -3.53
N LEU A 92 -7.98 -1.86 -2.65
CA LEU A 92 -7.25 -1.44 -1.46
C LEU A 92 -7.12 -2.58 -0.45
N ALA A 93 -8.16 -3.40 -0.28
CA ALA A 93 -8.12 -4.60 0.56
C ALA A 93 -7.02 -5.57 0.09
N VAL A 94 -6.98 -5.87 -1.21
CA VAL A 94 -5.95 -6.72 -1.83
C VAL A 94 -4.56 -6.14 -1.59
N TYR A 95 -4.38 -4.83 -1.75
CA TYR A 95 -3.11 -4.18 -1.47
C TYR A 95 -2.67 -4.37 -0.02
N PHE A 96 -3.55 -4.06 0.94
CA PHE A 96 -3.24 -4.16 2.36
C PHE A 96 -2.97 -5.60 2.80
N LEU A 97 -3.72 -6.57 2.29
CA LEU A 97 -3.50 -7.99 2.61
C LEU A 97 -2.17 -8.50 2.06
N THR A 98 -1.88 -8.25 0.78
CA THR A 98 -0.66 -8.74 0.14
C THR A 98 0.58 -8.03 0.69
N PHE A 99 0.55 -6.70 0.80
CA PHE A 99 1.64 -5.91 1.35
C PHE A 99 1.83 -6.16 2.85
N GLY A 100 0.73 -6.29 3.61
CA GLY A 100 0.75 -6.63 5.03
C GLY A 100 1.37 -7.99 5.29
N ALA A 101 1.01 -9.01 4.49
CA ALA A 101 1.61 -10.34 4.56
C ALA A 101 3.12 -10.32 4.25
N ALA A 102 3.53 -9.59 3.20
CA ALA A 102 4.95 -9.44 2.87
C ALA A 102 5.74 -8.73 3.98
N ARG A 103 5.19 -7.64 4.55
CA ARG A 103 5.78 -6.91 5.68
C ARG A 103 5.87 -7.78 6.95
N PHE A 104 4.82 -8.57 7.21
CA PHE A 104 4.79 -9.48 8.35
C PHE A 104 5.86 -10.57 8.22
N ALA A 105 5.93 -11.25 7.07
CA ALA A 105 6.94 -12.27 6.79
C ALA A 105 8.36 -11.68 6.91
N THR A 106 8.59 -10.50 6.33
CA THR A 106 9.85 -9.76 6.45
C THR A 106 10.21 -9.46 7.90
N GLY A 107 9.26 -8.92 8.67
CA GLY A 107 9.48 -8.55 10.06
C GLY A 107 9.77 -9.75 10.93
N HIS A 108 9.08 -10.87 10.69
CA HIS A 108 9.32 -12.12 11.40
C HIS A 108 10.71 -12.69 11.09
N GLU A 109 11.08 -12.77 9.81
CA GLU A 109 12.36 -13.30 9.36
C GLU A 109 13.55 -12.44 9.83
N MET A 110 13.43 -11.12 9.74
CA MET A 110 14.49 -10.18 10.15
C MET A 110 14.43 -9.85 11.65
N LYS A 111 13.54 -10.49 12.44
CA LYS A 111 13.30 -10.21 13.87
C LYS A 111 13.02 -8.73 14.17
N MET A 112 12.34 -8.03 13.25
CA MET A 112 11.99 -6.61 13.35
C MET A 112 10.54 -6.44 13.84
N SER A 113 10.35 -6.28 15.15
CA SER A 113 9.03 -6.17 15.79
C SER A 113 8.12 -5.10 15.16
N GLN A 114 8.68 -3.95 14.79
CA GLN A 114 7.92 -2.86 14.13
C GLN A 114 7.39 -3.26 12.75
N ALA A 115 8.17 -4.01 11.97
CA ALA A 115 7.74 -4.46 10.64
C ALA A 115 6.66 -5.54 10.74
N THR A 116 6.78 -6.44 11.72
CA THR A 116 5.76 -7.45 12.05
C THR A 116 4.44 -6.81 12.47
N ALA A 117 4.50 -5.87 13.42
CA ALA A 117 3.31 -5.14 13.90
C ALA A 117 2.65 -4.37 12.75
N PHE A 118 3.44 -3.67 11.93
CA PHE A 118 2.91 -2.95 10.78
C PHE A 118 2.29 -3.88 9.73
N GLY A 119 2.86 -5.06 9.52
CA GLY A 119 2.29 -6.10 8.66
C GLY A 119 0.92 -6.57 9.14
N LEU A 120 0.80 -6.89 10.44
CA LEU A 120 -0.47 -7.29 11.06
C LEU A 120 -1.53 -6.18 10.99
N THR A 121 -1.13 -4.93 11.23
CA THR A 121 -2.04 -3.78 11.10
C THR A 121 -2.59 -3.68 9.68
N ASN A 122 -1.74 -3.77 8.65
CA ASN A 122 -2.21 -3.75 7.26
C ASN A 122 -3.14 -4.93 6.96
N ILE A 123 -2.84 -6.14 7.44
CA ILE A 123 -3.74 -7.30 7.25
C ILE A 123 -5.11 -7.02 7.88
N ALA A 124 -5.16 -6.55 9.13
CA ALA A 124 -6.42 -6.24 9.82
C ALA A 124 -7.22 -5.18 9.07
N PHE A 125 -6.57 -4.12 8.57
CA PHE A 125 -7.23 -3.11 7.75
C PHE A 125 -7.72 -3.67 6.41
N GLY A 126 -6.94 -4.51 5.75
CA GLY A 126 -7.35 -5.17 4.50
C GLY A 126 -8.62 -6.00 4.66
N LEU A 127 -8.81 -6.63 5.81
CA LEU A 127 -10.03 -7.40 6.12
C LEU A 127 -11.25 -6.51 6.38
N LEU A 128 -11.06 -5.27 6.84
CA LEU A 128 -12.15 -4.40 7.32
C LEU A 128 -12.47 -3.25 6.36
N VAL A 129 -11.58 -2.90 5.44
CA VAL A 129 -11.69 -1.67 4.63
C VAL A 129 -12.92 -1.64 3.73
N THR A 130 -13.33 -2.79 3.20
CA THR A 130 -14.53 -2.91 2.35
C THR A 130 -15.83 -2.73 3.15
N SER A 131 -15.81 -3.00 4.46
CA SER A 131 -16.99 -2.92 5.33
C SER A 131 -17.07 -1.60 6.10
N TRP A 132 -15.94 -1.07 6.56
CA TRP A 132 -15.89 0.10 7.43
C TRP A 132 -15.76 1.42 6.66
N PHE A 133 -15.23 1.38 5.44
CA PHE A 133 -14.99 2.57 4.62
C PHE A 133 -15.48 2.40 3.18
N PRO A 134 -16.72 1.94 2.93
CA PRO A 134 -17.18 1.65 1.57
C PRO A 134 -17.09 2.86 0.62
N ASP A 135 -17.34 4.07 1.13
CA ASP A 135 -17.40 5.31 0.32
C ASP A 135 -16.21 6.25 0.52
N ASN A 136 -15.28 5.91 1.41
CA ASN A 136 -14.14 6.77 1.80
C ASN A 136 -12.82 5.98 1.91
N TYR A 137 -12.72 4.85 1.20
CA TYR A 137 -11.54 3.99 1.28
C TYR A 137 -10.28 4.68 0.75
N PHE A 138 -10.37 5.64 -0.16
CA PHE A 138 -9.22 6.45 -0.55
C PHE A 138 -8.72 7.33 0.60
N LEU A 139 -9.61 7.98 1.35
CA LEU A 139 -9.20 8.71 2.56
C LEU A 139 -8.59 7.76 3.61
N ALA A 140 -9.13 6.56 3.77
CA ALA A 140 -8.54 5.53 4.63
C ALA A 140 -7.13 5.15 4.15
N ALA A 141 -6.91 4.96 2.84
CA ALA A 141 -5.59 4.71 2.26
C ALA A 141 -4.59 5.84 2.58
N ALA A 142 -5.02 7.09 2.45
CA ALA A 142 -4.21 8.26 2.77
C ALA A 142 -3.66 8.18 4.20
N ILE A 143 -4.55 7.94 5.17
CA ILE A 143 -4.20 7.86 6.59
C ILE A 143 -3.29 6.66 6.87
N LEU A 144 -3.66 5.48 6.37
CA LEU A 144 -3.03 4.21 6.74
C LEU A 144 -1.69 3.96 6.05
N LEU A 145 -1.48 4.54 4.87
CA LEU A 145 -0.19 4.46 4.16
C LEU A 145 0.69 5.67 4.46
N GLY A 146 0.08 6.84 4.55
CA GLY A 146 0.74 8.10 4.75
C GLY A 146 1.28 8.32 6.17
N ILE A 147 0.41 8.22 7.18
CA ILE A 147 0.78 8.55 8.56
C ILE A 147 1.84 7.59 9.09
N PRO A 148 1.71 6.26 8.97
CA PRO A 148 2.75 5.36 9.46
C PRO A 148 4.10 5.57 8.78
N MET A 149 4.12 5.91 7.48
CA MET A 149 5.34 6.18 6.76
C MET A 149 6.01 7.49 7.22
N LEU A 150 5.24 8.50 7.65
CA LEU A 150 5.77 9.68 8.34
C LEU A 150 6.29 9.35 9.75
N LEU A 151 5.52 8.60 10.55
CA LEU A 151 5.86 8.26 11.93
C LEU A 151 7.14 7.40 12.03
N MET A 152 7.36 6.51 11.06
CA MET A 152 8.59 5.71 10.98
C MET A 152 9.85 6.56 10.77
N ASN A 153 9.73 7.77 10.22
CA ASN A 153 10.86 8.70 10.11
C ASN A 153 11.05 9.56 11.38
N TRP A 154 9.98 9.84 12.13
CA TRP A 154 10.05 10.73 13.30
C TRP A 154 10.72 10.06 14.53
N LYS A 155 10.61 8.73 14.67
CA LYS A 155 11.24 7.95 15.76
C LYS A 155 12.70 7.53 15.53
N MET A 156 13.34 7.98 14.44
CA MET A 156 14.76 7.70 14.18
C MET A 156 15.69 8.86 14.61
N LYS A 157 15.19 9.81 15.40
CA LYS A 157 15.99 10.83 16.08
C LYS A 157 16.15 10.50 17.54
#